data_AF-A0A0J6VUL9-F1
#
_entry.id   AF-A0A0J6VUL9-F1
#
_cell.length_a   1.000
_cell.length_b   1.000
_cell.length_c   1.000
_cell.angle_alpha   90.00
_cell.angle_beta   90.00
_cell.angle_gamma   90.00
#
_symmetry.space_group_name_H-M   'P 1'
#
loop_
_entity.id
_entity.type
_entity.pdbx_description
1 polymer ?
#
loop_
_entity_poly.entity_id
_entity_poly.type
_entity_poly.pdbx_seq_one_letter_code
_entity_poly.pdbx_strand_id
1 'polypeptide(L)'
;MALRGNCEKDGIRCDQAPSVGKGSTSARRFGAMSGGYLAAVMPTMVEPVLPEPRGPISLSVVELLAERAPLRYLTRVETSLADADPTGLDLQLALYLCYELHYRGFAGVDAGWEWNPGLLYLRGRLEDLFLEDIRRAVGEIDPETTALSELDALCVEPVGGNGPSYHLRDEGTWQQMREYFAHRSLYHLKEGDPHAWAIPRLTGQAKASFVAVEFDEFGAGKGARLHQQLFADLMAAAGLDTTYLGYLSEVPAESLAVVNLMSMFGLHRRLRGAAVGHFAATEVTSPPGSKRMVQALERLGAPEECAAFYREHVEADAVHEQVVRTDVVGDLVAREPDLDADVVFGIRAFDVVEERLADHLMASWSAGRSSLRRALD
;
A
#
# COMPACT_ATOMS: atom_id res chain seq x y z
N MET A 1 -4.45 24.70 -31.72
CA MET A 1 -5.17 25.62 -32.64
C MET A 1 -5.65 26.79 -31.81
N ALA A 2 -4.96 27.92 -31.94
CA ALA A 2 -5.21 29.14 -31.19
C ALA A 2 -6.53 29.80 -31.63
N LEU A 3 -7.29 30.35 -30.71
CA LEU A 3 -8.29 31.38 -31.01
C LEU A 3 -8.03 32.59 -30.11
N ARG A 4 -7.54 33.64 -30.78
CA ARG A 4 -7.46 35.02 -30.31
C ARG A 4 -8.86 35.63 -30.33
N GLY A 5 -9.18 36.45 -29.33
CA GLY A 5 -10.34 37.35 -29.32
C GLY A 5 -9.90 38.70 -28.76
N ASN A 6 -10.22 39.76 -29.48
CA ASN A 6 -9.65 41.10 -29.43
C ASN A 6 -9.88 41.90 -28.15
N CYS A 7 -8.94 42.82 -27.93
CA CYS A 7 -8.95 43.92 -26.98
C CYS A 7 -9.47 45.19 -27.65
N GLU A 8 -10.36 45.95 -27.01
CA GLU A 8 -10.40 47.41 -27.15
C GLU A 8 -10.78 48.08 -25.82
N LYS A 9 -9.83 48.92 -25.38
CA LYS A 9 -10.00 50.29 -24.86
C LYS A 9 -10.56 50.47 -23.44
N ASP A 10 -9.65 50.82 -22.53
CA ASP A 10 -9.66 52.13 -21.88
C ASP A 10 -8.27 52.41 -21.27
N GLY A 11 -7.70 53.56 -21.62
CA GLY A 11 -6.33 53.93 -21.28
C GLY A 11 -6.24 54.65 -19.94
N ILE A 12 -5.13 54.46 -19.23
CA ILE A 12 -4.56 55.41 -18.27
C ILE A 12 -3.02 55.22 -18.27
N ARG A 13 -2.33 56.36 -18.18
CA ARG A 13 -0.90 56.61 -18.40
C ARG A 13 0.04 55.90 -17.41
N CYS A 14 1.20 55.48 -17.91
CA CYS A 14 2.43 55.32 -17.14
C CYS A 14 2.99 56.69 -16.77
N ASP A 15 3.35 56.89 -15.51
CA ASP A 15 4.58 57.59 -15.10
C ASP A 15 4.81 57.43 -13.59
N GLN A 16 6.10 57.45 -13.23
CA GLN A 16 6.71 57.60 -11.89
C GLN A 16 7.15 56.32 -11.14
N ALA A 17 8.46 56.05 -11.25
CA ALA A 17 9.26 55.33 -10.27
C ALA A 17 9.80 56.30 -9.18
N PRO A 18 10.12 55.80 -7.98
CA PRO A 18 11.18 56.40 -7.19
C PRO A 18 12.23 55.38 -6.65
N SER A 19 13.47 55.73 -6.98
CA SER A 19 14.71 55.71 -6.17
C SER A 19 14.99 54.66 -5.09
N VAL A 20 16.12 53.99 -5.34
CA VAL A 20 17.08 53.31 -4.46
C VAL A 20 17.33 54.02 -3.11
N GLY A 21 17.22 53.26 -2.02
CA GLY A 21 17.75 53.59 -0.69
C GLY A 21 18.79 52.56 -0.25
N LYS A 22 20.00 53.04 0.07
CA LYS A 22 21.15 52.25 0.58
C LYS A 22 20.95 51.91 2.06
N GLY A 23 21.27 50.66 2.43
CA GLY A 23 21.51 50.26 3.81
C GLY A 23 22.50 49.10 3.87
N SER A 24 23.69 49.34 4.42
CA SER A 24 24.61 48.31 4.90
C SER A 24 23.98 47.64 6.15
N THR A 25 24.29 46.43 6.60
CA THR A 25 25.60 45.83 6.90
C THR A 25 25.32 44.40 7.40
N SER A 26 26.34 43.52 7.43
CA SER A 26 26.43 42.21 8.09
C SER A 26 26.31 40.97 7.20
N ALA A 27 27.39 40.70 6.45
CA ALA A 27 27.71 39.36 5.97
C ALA A 27 28.11 38.48 7.16
N ARG A 28 27.27 37.52 7.56
CA ARG A 28 27.72 36.35 8.32
C ARG A 28 28.20 35.30 7.31
N ARG A 29 29.52 35.07 7.32
CA ARG A 29 30.15 33.91 6.69
C ARG A 29 29.60 32.65 7.37
N PHE A 30 28.84 31.84 6.64
CA PHE A 30 28.69 30.43 6.99
C PHE A 30 29.90 29.70 6.45
N GLY A 31 30.71 29.18 7.39
CA GLY A 31 31.83 28.30 7.08
C GLY A 31 31.32 27.03 6.42
N ALA A 32 31.98 26.64 5.33
CA ALA A 32 31.85 25.32 4.75
C ALA A 32 32.36 24.29 5.78
N MET A 33 31.44 23.55 6.38
CA MET A 33 31.75 22.27 7.02
C MET A 33 31.49 21.20 5.97
N SER A 34 32.56 20.84 5.27
CA SER A 34 32.65 19.64 4.44
C SER A 34 32.56 18.40 5.34
N GLY A 35 31.34 17.90 5.55
CA GLY A 35 31.10 16.55 6.06
C GLY A 35 30.60 15.71 4.89
N GLY A 36 31.46 14.83 4.36
CA GLY A 36 31.07 13.89 3.33
C GLY A 36 30.08 12.88 3.88
N TYR A 37 28.79 13.15 3.71
CA TYR A 37 27.81 12.08 3.57
C TYR A 37 28.07 11.48 2.19
N LEU A 38 28.79 10.36 2.15
CA LEU A 38 28.46 9.35 1.16
C LEU A 38 26.95 9.16 1.31
N ALA A 39 26.18 9.56 0.30
CA ALA A 39 24.77 9.21 0.23
C ALA A 39 24.73 7.69 0.20
N ALA A 40 24.64 7.07 1.38
CA ALA A 40 24.28 5.68 1.49
C ALA A 40 22.98 5.57 0.70
N VAL A 41 23.01 4.79 -0.37
CA VAL A 41 21.79 4.41 -1.08
C VAL A 41 20.85 3.91 0.00
N MET A 42 19.74 4.63 0.23
CA MET A 42 18.76 4.19 1.22
C MET A 42 18.39 2.75 0.84
N PRO A 43 18.46 1.77 1.75
CA PRO A 43 18.27 0.35 1.40
C PRO A 43 16.95 0.05 0.68
N THR A 44 15.96 0.93 0.86
CA THR A 44 14.70 0.93 0.11
C THR A 44 14.88 1.19 -1.39
N MET A 45 15.94 1.84 -1.84
CA MET A 45 16.22 2.16 -3.25
C MET A 45 16.90 1.02 -4.03
N VAL A 46 17.21 -0.11 -3.39
CA VAL A 46 17.81 -1.27 -4.07
C VAL A 46 16.71 -2.17 -4.62
N GLU A 47 16.82 -2.58 -5.89
CA GLU A 47 15.92 -3.56 -6.48
C GLU A 47 16.08 -4.91 -5.74
N PRO A 48 14.97 -5.55 -5.34
CA PRO A 48 14.99 -6.82 -4.65
C PRO A 48 15.45 -7.94 -5.58
N VAL A 49 16.07 -8.98 -5.04
CA VAL A 49 16.37 -10.20 -5.80
C VAL A 49 15.15 -11.09 -5.90
N LEU A 50 15.08 -11.93 -6.93
CA LEU A 50 14.04 -12.96 -7.02
C LEU A 50 14.16 -13.93 -5.83
N PRO A 51 13.05 -14.24 -5.12
CA PRO A 51 13.07 -15.14 -3.99
C PRO A 51 13.14 -16.61 -4.43
N GLU A 52 13.42 -17.49 -3.47
CA GLU A 52 13.26 -18.93 -3.69
C GLU A 52 11.78 -19.28 -3.92
N PRO A 53 11.47 -20.15 -4.90
CA PRO A 53 10.10 -20.60 -5.14
C PRO A 53 9.56 -21.43 -3.98
N ARG A 54 8.23 -21.49 -3.88
CA ARG A 54 7.46 -22.17 -2.82
C ARG A 54 6.61 -23.33 -3.33
N GLY A 55 6.64 -23.57 -4.63
CA GLY A 55 6.01 -24.70 -5.31
C GLY A 55 6.12 -24.56 -6.82
N PRO A 56 5.44 -25.43 -7.59
CA PRO A 56 5.54 -25.45 -9.04
C PRO A 56 5.12 -24.15 -9.73
N ILE A 57 4.17 -23.40 -9.17
CA ILE A 57 3.64 -22.17 -9.78
C ILE A 57 4.67 -21.04 -9.67
N SER A 58 5.13 -20.76 -8.46
CA SER A 58 6.17 -19.76 -8.21
C SER A 58 7.50 -20.15 -8.84
N LEU A 59 7.84 -21.44 -8.91
CA LEU A 59 9.02 -21.92 -9.66
C LEU A 59 8.92 -21.53 -11.13
N SER A 60 7.79 -21.79 -11.77
CA SER A 60 7.58 -21.43 -13.18
C SER A 60 7.75 -19.93 -13.42
N VAL A 61 7.23 -19.08 -12.51
CA VAL A 61 7.38 -17.62 -12.62
C VAL A 61 8.84 -17.19 -12.40
N VAL A 62 9.52 -17.72 -11.38
CA VAL A 62 10.93 -17.38 -11.10
C VAL A 62 11.85 -17.78 -12.26
N GLU A 63 11.69 -19.00 -12.80
CA GLU A 63 12.47 -19.46 -13.96
C GLU A 63 12.21 -18.60 -15.19
N LEU A 64 10.95 -18.22 -15.44
CA LEU A 64 10.58 -17.35 -16.55
C LEU A 64 11.21 -15.95 -16.41
N LEU A 65 11.15 -15.35 -15.22
CA LEU A 65 11.69 -14.02 -14.98
C LEU A 65 13.23 -13.97 -15.01
N ALA A 66 13.90 -15.11 -14.79
CA ALA A 66 15.34 -15.24 -14.96
C ALA A 66 15.78 -15.22 -16.43
N GLU A 67 14.84 -15.41 -17.37
CA GLU A 67 15.08 -15.31 -18.81
C GLU A 67 14.81 -13.89 -19.35
N ARG A 68 15.23 -13.64 -20.59
CA ARG A 68 14.87 -12.40 -21.31
C ARG A 68 13.44 -12.47 -21.82
N ALA A 69 12.72 -11.35 -21.75
CA ALA A 69 11.35 -11.29 -22.25
C ALA A 69 11.31 -11.52 -23.78
N PRO A 70 10.53 -12.48 -24.29
CA PRO A 70 10.40 -12.69 -25.72
C PRO A 70 9.63 -11.51 -26.35
N LEU A 71 10.29 -10.76 -27.25
CA LEU A 71 9.73 -9.54 -27.84
C LEU A 71 8.93 -9.75 -29.14
N ARG A 72 8.94 -10.97 -29.72
CA ARG A 72 8.52 -11.17 -31.13
C ARG A 72 7.53 -12.31 -31.38
N TYR A 73 7.14 -13.05 -30.35
CA TYR A 73 6.15 -14.12 -30.49
C TYR A 73 5.47 -14.39 -29.15
N LEU A 74 4.25 -14.91 -29.23
CA LEU A 74 3.48 -15.32 -28.06
C LEU A 74 3.94 -16.71 -27.63
N THR A 75 4.63 -16.79 -26.50
CA THR A 75 4.88 -18.05 -25.80
C THR A 75 3.86 -18.16 -24.68
N ARG A 76 3.02 -19.20 -24.70
CA ARG A 76 2.15 -19.49 -23.57
C ARG A 76 3.01 -20.05 -22.44
N VAL A 77 2.91 -19.45 -21.25
CA VAL A 77 3.51 -20.03 -20.05
C VAL A 77 2.62 -21.20 -19.64
N GLU A 78 3.13 -22.42 -19.77
CA GLU A 78 2.40 -23.64 -19.41
C GLU A 78 2.76 -24.06 -17.98
N THR A 79 1.89 -23.71 -17.04
CA THR A 79 1.95 -24.16 -15.64
C THR A 79 0.64 -24.87 -15.32
N SER A 80 0.71 -26.07 -14.74
CA SER A 80 -0.50 -26.76 -14.28
C SER A 80 -1.06 -26.06 -13.05
N LEU A 81 -2.35 -25.72 -13.10
CA LEU A 81 -3.09 -25.09 -11.99
C LEU A 81 -4.17 -26.01 -11.39
N ALA A 82 -4.18 -27.30 -11.76
CA ALA A 82 -5.27 -28.21 -11.39
C ALA A 82 -5.43 -28.38 -9.87
N ASP A 83 -4.31 -28.40 -9.15
CA ASP A 83 -4.25 -28.54 -7.68
C ASP A 83 -3.83 -27.23 -6.99
N ALA A 84 -4.02 -26.09 -7.67
CA ALA A 84 -3.61 -24.80 -7.14
C ALA A 84 -4.51 -24.38 -5.96
N ASP A 85 -3.90 -24.12 -4.81
CA ASP A 85 -4.57 -23.57 -3.64
C ASP A 85 -4.56 -22.03 -3.70
N PRO A 86 -5.72 -21.35 -3.83
CA PRO A 86 -5.78 -19.90 -3.91
C PRO A 86 -5.32 -19.20 -2.63
N THR A 87 -5.31 -19.87 -1.47
CA THR A 87 -4.78 -19.31 -0.22
C THR A 87 -3.34 -19.75 0.06
N GLY A 88 -2.81 -20.65 -0.76
CA GLY A 88 -1.49 -21.24 -0.58
C GLY A 88 -0.34 -20.32 -0.96
N LEU A 89 0.79 -20.48 -0.26
CA LEU A 89 1.98 -19.66 -0.44
C LEU A 89 2.56 -19.71 -1.87
N ASP A 90 2.44 -20.85 -2.56
CA ASP A 90 2.93 -21.00 -3.94
C ASP A 90 2.21 -20.04 -4.91
N LEU A 91 0.87 -20.03 -4.88
CA LEU A 91 0.06 -19.15 -5.73
C LEU A 91 0.21 -17.69 -5.31
N GLN A 92 0.18 -17.41 -4.01
CA GLN A 92 0.28 -16.04 -3.51
C GLN A 92 1.66 -15.43 -3.80
N LEU A 93 2.74 -16.20 -3.70
CA LEU A 93 4.05 -15.73 -4.13
C LEU A 93 4.11 -15.49 -5.64
N ALA A 94 3.60 -16.42 -6.45
CA ALA A 94 3.57 -16.24 -7.90
C ALA A 94 2.82 -14.97 -8.33
N LEU A 95 1.66 -14.68 -7.72
CA LEU A 95 0.93 -13.43 -7.92
C LEU A 95 1.75 -12.21 -7.49
N TYR A 96 2.37 -12.26 -6.31
CA TYR A 96 3.18 -11.17 -5.79
C TYR A 96 4.31 -10.79 -6.75
N LEU A 97 5.04 -11.79 -7.26
CA LEU A 97 6.10 -11.59 -8.26
C LEU A 97 5.56 -10.96 -9.54
N CYS A 98 4.38 -11.39 -10.01
CA CYS A 98 3.77 -10.82 -11.21
C CYS A 98 3.33 -9.36 -11.01
N TYR A 99 2.90 -8.98 -9.80
CA TYR A 99 2.53 -7.60 -9.47
C TYR A 99 3.73 -6.70 -9.27
N GLU A 100 4.83 -7.21 -8.70
CA GLU A 100 6.02 -6.40 -8.45
C GLU A 100 6.66 -5.85 -9.72
N LEU A 101 6.41 -6.46 -10.88
CA LEU A 101 6.79 -5.93 -12.19
C LEU A 101 6.12 -4.58 -12.54
N HIS A 102 5.00 -4.24 -11.89
CA HIS A 102 4.29 -2.96 -12.05
C HIS A 102 4.75 -1.91 -11.03
N TYR A 103 5.71 -2.25 -10.16
CA TYR A 103 6.30 -1.38 -9.14
C TYR A 103 7.82 -1.25 -9.38
N ARG A 104 8.67 -1.81 -8.51
CA ARG A 104 10.14 -1.68 -8.61
C ARG A 104 10.78 -2.81 -9.43
N GLY A 105 10.05 -3.88 -9.73
CA GLY A 105 10.59 -5.06 -10.38
C GLY A 105 11.61 -5.79 -9.50
N PHE A 106 12.50 -6.55 -10.14
CA PHE A 106 13.56 -7.31 -9.47
C PHE A 106 14.90 -7.12 -10.17
N ALA A 107 15.98 -7.18 -9.39
CA ALA A 107 17.34 -7.04 -9.88
C ALA A 107 17.64 -8.04 -10.99
N GLY A 108 17.99 -7.52 -12.17
CA GLY A 108 18.37 -8.34 -13.33
C GLY A 108 17.20 -8.91 -14.15
N VAL A 109 15.95 -8.65 -13.76
CA VAL A 109 14.76 -9.05 -14.53
C VAL A 109 14.51 -8.04 -15.66
N ASP A 110 14.24 -8.54 -16.87
CA ASP A 110 13.91 -7.70 -18.02
C ASP A 110 12.56 -6.99 -17.83
N ALA A 111 12.57 -5.65 -17.83
CA ALA A 111 11.35 -4.83 -17.69
C ALA A 111 10.27 -5.14 -18.77
N GLY A 112 10.65 -5.73 -19.91
CA GLY A 112 9.71 -6.21 -20.92
C GLY A 112 8.74 -7.29 -20.42
N TRP A 113 9.01 -7.92 -19.26
CA TRP A 113 8.09 -8.86 -18.63
C TRP A 113 6.81 -8.21 -18.09
N GLU A 114 6.84 -6.91 -17.73
CA GLU A 114 5.69 -6.16 -17.18
C GLU A 114 4.41 -6.34 -18.02
N TRP A 115 4.56 -6.28 -19.35
CA TRP A 115 3.47 -6.39 -20.33
C TRP A 115 3.58 -7.63 -21.23
N ASN A 116 4.37 -8.63 -20.84
CA ASN A 116 4.51 -9.85 -21.64
C ASN A 116 3.19 -10.64 -21.69
N PRO A 117 2.61 -10.90 -22.89
CA PRO A 117 1.30 -11.54 -23.00
C PRO A 117 1.21 -12.93 -22.37
N GLY A 118 2.29 -13.71 -22.39
CA GLY A 118 2.33 -15.05 -21.80
C GLY A 118 2.26 -15.01 -20.28
N LEU A 119 3.01 -14.08 -19.66
CA LEU A 119 2.97 -13.86 -18.22
C LEU A 119 1.63 -13.24 -17.78
N LEU A 120 1.11 -12.27 -18.54
CA LEU A 120 -0.23 -11.70 -18.29
C LEU A 120 -1.33 -12.77 -18.36
N TYR A 121 -1.22 -13.73 -19.28
CA TYR A 121 -2.13 -14.86 -19.36
C TYR A 121 -2.07 -15.73 -18.09
N LEU A 122 -0.87 -16.08 -17.62
CA LEU A 122 -0.72 -16.84 -16.37
C LEU A 122 -1.25 -16.04 -15.18
N ARG A 123 -0.87 -14.77 -15.03
CA ARG A 123 -1.35 -13.90 -13.95
C ARG A 123 -2.87 -13.84 -13.92
N GLY A 124 -3.53 -13.66 -15.06
CA GLY A 124 -5.00 -13.65 -15.14
C GLY A 124 -5.64 -14.93 -14.61
N ARG A 125 -5.04 -16.10 -14.87
CA ARG A 125 -5.53 -17.38 -14.33
C ARG A 125 -5.36 -17.51 -12.83
N LEU A 126 -4.27 -16.97 -12.27
CA LEU A 126 -4.03 -16.94 -10.83
C LEU A 126 -4.96 -15.92 -10.14
N GLU A 127 -5.17 -14.77 -10.77
CA GLU A 127 -6.12 -13.74 -10.33
C GLU A 127 -7.54 -14.28 -10.27
N ASP A 128 -7.98 -15.06 -11.27
CA ASP A 128 -9.32 -15.68 -11.27
C ASP A 128 -9.51 -16.61 -10.06
N LEU A 129 -8.54 -17.49 -9.79
CA LEU A 129 -8.58 -18.39 -8.64
C LEU A 129 -8.63 -17.63 -7.31
N PHE A 130 -7.79 -16.60 -7.16
CA PHE A 130 -7.75 -15.78 -5.95
C PHE A 130 -9.03 -14.97 -5.77
N LEU A 131 -9.52 -14.31 -6.83
CA LEU A 131 -10.75 -13.52 -6.78
C LEU A 131 -11.99 -14.39 -6.51
N GLU A 132 -12.05 -15.62 -7.03
CA GLU A 132 -13.11 -16.57 -6.71
C GLU A 132 -13.10 -16.97 -5.23
N ASP A 133 -11.91 -17.18 -4.64
CA ASP A 133 -11.78 -17.43 -3.20
C ASP A 133 -12.26 -16.24 -2.36
N ILE A 134 -11.82 -15.02 -2.71
CA ILE A 134 -12.27 -13.80 -2.02
C ILE A 134 -13.78 -13.61 -2.14
N ARG A 135 -14.36 -13.80 -3.34
CA ARG A 135 -15.83 -13.72 -3.52
C ARG A 135 -16.58 -14.75 -2.69
N ARG A 136 -16.06 -15.97 -2.58
CA ARG A 136 -16.65 -17.01 -1.75
C ARG A 136 -16.60 -16.64 -0.27
N ALA A 137 -15.50 -16.07 0.18
CA ALA A 137 -15.32 -15.63 1.57
C ALA A 137 -16.20 -14.43 1.92
N VAL A 138 -16.32 -13.44 1.02
CA VAL A 138 -17.23 -12.28 1.18
C VAL A 138 -18.69 -12.72 1.20
N GLY A 139 -19.05 -13.73 0.39
CA GLY A 139 -20.42 -14.23 0.30
C GLY A 139 -21.34 -13.32 -0.53
N GLU A 140 -22.65 -13.56 -0.42
CA GLU A 140 -23.66 -12.76 -1.12
C GLU A 140 -23.80 -11.38 -0.47
N ILE A 141 -23.86 -10.34 -1.32
CA ILE A 141 -24.13 -8.96 -0.90
C ILE A 141 -25.62 -8.70 -1.16
N ASP A 142 -26.37 -8.40 -0.10
CA ASP A 142 -27.78 -8.03 -0.23
C ASP A 142 -27.88 -6.76 -1.07
N PRO A 143 -28.77 -6.70 -2.10
CA PRO A 143 -28.97 -5.51 -2.93
C PRO A 143 -29.27 -4.22 -2.16
N GLU A 144 -29.79 -4.30 -0.94
CA GLU A 144 -30.09 -3.14 -0.09
C GLU A 144 -28.87 -2.70 0.76
N THR A 145 -27.77 -3.45 0.73
CA THR A 145 -26.52 -3.07 1.40
C THR A 145 -25.82 -1.98 0.60
N THR A 146 -25.52 -0.86 1.26
CA THR A 146 -24.81 0.28 0.65
C THR A 146 -23.39 0.41 1.18
N ALA A 147 -22.49 1.01 0.41
CA ALA A 147 -21.13 1.30 0.87
C ALA A 147 -21.13 2.18 2.13
N LEU A 148 -22.03 3.16 2.22
CA LEU A 148 -22.10 4.05 3.37
C LEU A 148 -22.53 3.32 4.65
N SER A 149 -23.44 2.34 4.54
CA SER A 149 -23.83 1.51 5.69
C SER A 149 -22.73 0.54 6.14
N GLU A 150 -21.91 0.04 5.21
CA GLU A 150 -20.74 -0.78 5.56
C GLU A 150 -19.67 0.06 6.25
N LEU A 151 -19.40 1.28 5.75
CA LEU A 151 -18.50 2.22 6.42
C LEU A 151 -19.00 2.61 7.81
N ASP A 152 -20.31 2.82 8.00
CA ASP A 152 -20.88 3.06 9.33
C ASP A 152 -20.60 1.91 10.30
N ALA A 153 -20.65 0.67 9.81
CA ALA A 153 -20.34 -0.50 10.64
C ALA A 153 -18.85 -0.55 11.03
N LEU A 154 -17.94 -0.20 10.11
CA LEU A 154 -16.50 -0.16 10.38
C LEU A 154 -16.08 0.90 11.40
N CYS A 155 -16.77 2.04 11.46
CA CYS A 155 -16.49 3.09 12.45
C CYS A 155 -16.81 2.67 13.90
N VAL A 156 -17.53 1.56 14.10
CA VAL A 156 -17.90 1.07 15.44
C VAL A 156 -16.81 0.15 15.98
N GLU A 157 -15.88 0.71 16.75
CA GLU A 157 -14.84 -0.09 17.40
C GLU A 157 -15.41 -1.05 18.48
N PRO A 158 -15.03 -2.33 18.47
CA PRO A 158 -15.34 -3.24 19.56
C PRO A 158 -14.68 -2.75 20.87
N VAL A 159 -15.48 -2.66 21.94
CA VAL A 159 -15.02 -2.23 23.28
C VAL A 159 -13.95 -3.17 23.86
N GLY A 160 -13.82 -4.39 23.33
CA GLY A 160 -12.79 -5.37 23.69
C GLY A 160 -12.43 -6.29 22.52
N GLY A 161 -11.72 -5.76 21.53
CA GLY A 161 -11.23 -6.55 20.40
C GLY A 161 -10.12 -7.54 20.80
N ASN A 162 -9.98 -8.61 20.02
CA ASN A 162 -9.01 -9.70 20.23
C ASN A 162 -7.97 -9.82 19.10
N GLY A 163 -7.98 -8.87 18.14
CA GLY A 163 -7.05 -8.85 17.02
C GLY A 163 -5.62 -8.41 17.38
N PRO A 164 -4.67 -8.49 16.43
CA PRO A 164 -3.25 -8.26 16.66
C PRO A 164 -2.92 -6.94 17.35
N SER A 165 -3.57 -5.82 16.97
CA SER A 165 -3.30 -4.52 17.60
C SER A 165 -3.73 -4.47 19.06
N TYR A 166 -4.80 -5.18 19.44
CA TYR A 166 -5.24 -5.26 20.84
C TYR A 166 -4.27 -6.12 21.66
N HIS A 167 -3.91 -7.29 21.12
CA HIS A 167 -2.91 -8.17 21.72
C HIS A 167 -1.57 -7.44 21.93
N LEU A 168 -1.03 -6.81 20.88
CA LEU A 168 0.24 -6.07 20.95
C LEU A 168 0.16 -4.90 21.95
N ARG A 169 -0.97 -4.20 22.03
CA ARG A 169 -1.18 -3.14 23.02
C ARG A 169 -1.13 -3.67 24.44
N ASP A 170 -1.83 -4.76 24.74
CA ASP A 170 -2.07 -5.18 26.12
C ASP A 170 -1.01 -6.15 26.64
N GLU A 171 -0.67 -7.17 25.85
CA GLU A 171 0.06 -8.35 26.31
C GLU A 171 1.26 -8.72 25.42
N GLY A 172 1.33 -8.18 24.20
CA GLY A 172 2.32 -8.59 23.21
C GLY A 172 3.76 -8.30 23.63
N THR A 173 4.68 -9.06 23.03
CA THR A 173 6.11 -8.92 23.29
C THR A 173 6.82 -8.10 22.21
N TRP A 174 8.02 -7.61 22.50
CA TRP A 174 8.85 -6.93 21.49
C TRP A 174 9.16 -7.82 20.28
N GLN A 175 9.33 -9.13 20.49
CA GLN A 175 9.52 -10.07 19.39
C GLN A 175 8.29 -10.12 18.48
N GLN A 176 7.08 -10.20 19.04
CA GLN A 176 5.83 -10.18 18.26
C GLN A 176 5.64 -8.85 17.53
N MET A 177 6.03 -7.73 18.15
CA MET A 177 6.03 -6.41 17.50
C MET A 177 6.97 -6.38 16.28
N ARG A 178 8.21 -6.90 16.42
CA ARG A 178 9.15 -7.03 15.31
C ARG A 178 8.61 -7.93 14.19
N GLU A 179 7.98 -9.05 14.53
CA GLU A 179 7.31 -9.93 13.55
C GLU A 179 6.21 -9.17 12.82
N TYR A 180 5.36 -8.43 13.53
CA TYR A 180 4.31 -7.61 12.92
C TYR A 180 4.86 -6.60 11.91
N PHE A 181 5.97 -5.92 12.23
CA PHE A 181 6.65 -5.02 11.29
C PHE A 181 7.20 -5.75 10.06
N ALA A 182 7.78 -6.94 10.23
CA ALA A 182 8.24 -7.75 9.10
C ALA A 182 7.09 -8.13 8.16
N HIS A 183 5.95 -8.58 8.71
CA HIS A 183 4.75 -8.87 7.90
C HIS A 183 4.26 -7.64 7.13
N ARG A 184 4.19 -6.49 7.79
CA ARG A 184 3.65 -5.26 7.21
C ARG A 184 4.63 -4.55 6.26
N SER A 185 5.92 -4.84 6.34
CA SER A 185 6.96 -4.26 5.47
C SER A 185 6.70 -4.47 3.97
N LEU A 186 6.01 -5.56 3.61
CA LEU A 186 5.68 -5.87 2.21
C LEU A 186 4.69 -4.91 1.58
N TYR A 187 3.87 -4.25 2.41
CA TYR A 187 2.99 -3.18 1.97
C TYR A 187 3.59 -1.82 2.28
N HIS A 188 3.95 -1.54 3.54
CA HIS A 188 4.26 -0.16 3.94
C HIS A 188 5.51 0.41 3.26
N LEU A 189 6.46 -0.42 2.82
CA LEU A 189 7.61 0.07 2.01
C LEU A 189 7.25 0.47 0.57
N LYS A 190 5.98 0.29 0.18
CA LYS A 190 5.32 0.76 -1.05
C LYS A 190 3.91 1.31 -0.79
N GLU A 191 3.65 1.83 0.41
CA GLU A 191 2.39 2.44 0.79
C GLU A 191 1.94 3.50 -0.23
N GLY A 192 0.64 3.50 -0.55
CA GLY A 192 0.04 4.33 -1.60
C GLY A 192 0.19 3.77 -3.03
N ASP A 193 1.27 3.05 -3.36
CA ASP A 193 1.55 2.65 -4.75
C ASP A 193 0.43 1.78 -5.38
N PRO A 194 -0.16 0.78 -4.69
CA PRO A 194 -1.29 0.02 -5.24
C PRO A 194 -2.56 0.87 -5.46
N HIS A 195 -2.81 1.82 -4.56
CA HIS A 195 -3.97 2.72 -4.61
C HIS A 195 -3.83 3.80 -5.68
N ALA A 196 -2.60 4.25 -5.98
CA ALA A 196 -2.30 5.21 -7.03
C ALA A 196 -2.83 4.77 -8.41
N TRP A 197 -2.93 3.46 -8.66
CA TRP A 197 -3.56 2.95 -9.88
C TRP A 197 -5.05 3.32 -9.98
N ALA A 198 -5.77 3.54 -8.89
CA ALA A 198 -7.16 3.99 -8.95
C ALA A 198 -7.28 5.42 -9.54
N ILE A 199 -6.27 6.28 -9.38
CA ILE A 199 -6.29 7.68 -9.82
C ILE A 199 -6.73 7.84 -11.28
N PRO A 200 -6.11 7.21 -12.30
CA PRO A 200 -6.57 7.36 -13.69
C PRO A 200 -8.00 6.87 -13.95
N ARG A 201 -8.56 6.04 -13.06
CA ARG A 201 -9.89 5.41 -13.18
C ARG A 201 -11.01 6.23 -12.53
N LEU A 202 -10.67 7.23 -11.71
CA LEU A 202 -11.61 8.13 -11.04
C LEU A 202 -11.78 9.44 -11.79
N THR A 203 -12.90 10.13 -11.60
CA THR A 203 -13.18 11.47 -12.15
C THR A 203 -13.92 12.33 -11.12
N GLY A 204 -14.07 13.62 -11.37
CA GLY A 204 -14.87 14.51 -10.51
C GLY A 204 -14.27 14.73 -9.12
N GLN A 205 -15.14 14.92 -8.13
CA GLN A 205 -14.74 15.22 -6.76
C GLN A 205 -14.07 14.00 -6.12
N ALA A 206 -14.59 12.79 -6.38
CA ALA A 206 -13.97 11.55 -5.92
C ALA A 206 -12.48 11.46 -6.27
N LYS A 207 -12.11 11.80 -7.52
CA LYS A 207 -10.70 11.87 -7.92
C LYS A 207 -9.93 12.94 -7.14
N ALA A 208 -10.47 14.14 -7.01
CA ALA A 208 -9.76 15.25 -6.38
C ALA A 208 -9.47 14.95 -4.90
N SER A 209 -10.46 14.43 -4.17
CA SER A 209 -10.32 14.04 -2.76
C SER A 209 -9.42 12.82 -2.58
N PHE A 210 -9.54 11.81 -3.44
CA PHE A 210 -8.64 10.64 -3.39
C PHE A 210 -7.17 11.06 -3.57
N VAL A 211 -6.88 11.92 -4.55
CA VAL A 211 -5.52 12.43 -4.79
C VAL A 211 -5.03 13.31 -3.63
N ALA A 212 -5.92 14.02 -2.95
CA ALA A 212 -5.54 14.82 -1.78
C ALA A 212 -5.05 13.94 -0.61
N VAL A 213 -5.72 12.81 -0.37
CA VAL A 213 -5.29 11.81 0.62
C VAL A 213 -3.98 11.17 0.18
N GLU A 214 -3.89 10.65 -1.05
CA GLU A 214 -2.65 10.07 -1.59
C GLU A 214 -1.47 11.05 -1.55
N PHE A 215 -1.71 12.34 -1.79
CA PHE A 215 -0.65 13.36 -1.69
C PHE A 215 -0.07 13.44 -0.28
N ASP A 216 -0.90 13.27 0.76
CA ASP A 216 -0.46 13.23 2.14
C ASP A 216 0.33 11.95 2.45
N GLU A 217 -0.17 10.78 2.01
CA GLU A 217 0.54 9.49 2.08
C GLU A 217 1.93 9.56 1.42
N PHE A 218 2.05 10.31 0.32
CA PHE A 218 3.31 10.61 -0.36
C PHE A 218 4.13 11.74 0.30
N GLY A 219 3.87 12.04 1.57
CA GLY A 219 4.61 12.98 2.42
C GLY A 219 4.34 14.46 2.13
N ALA A 220 3.28 14.77 1.38
CA ALA A 220 2.92 16.10 0.90
C ALA A 220 4.10 16.83 0.23
N GLY A 221 4.81 16.12 -0.64
CA GLY A 221 5.96 16.63 -1.40
C GLY A 221 7.28 16.68 -0.62
N LYS A 222 7.34 16.09 0.59
CA LYS A 222 8.56 15.98 1.39
C LYS A 222 8.96 14.52 1.53
N GLY A 223 10.03 14.12 0.84
CA GLY A 223 10.47 12.70 0.83
C GLY A 223 10.77 12.12 2.23
N ALA A 224 11.23 12.92 3.18
CA ALA A 224 11.45 12.48 4.57
C ALA A 224 10.15 12.20 5.35
N ARG A 225 8.99 12.59 4.83
CA ARG A 225 7.66 12.27 5.39
C ARG A 225 6.87 11.30 4.53
N LEU A 226 7.47 10.78 3.46
CA LEU A 226 6.86 9.69 2.70
C LEU A 226 6.60 8.54 3.68
N HIS A 227 5.39 7.99 3.72
CA HIS A 227 5.05 6.95 4.70
C HIS A 227 5.95 5.71 4.56
N GLN A 228 6.37 5.39 3.33
CA GLN A 228 7.38 4.37 3.03
C GLN A 228 8.72 4.65 3.73
N GLN A 229 9.14 5.91 3.81
CA GLN A 229 10.36 6.31 4.52
C GLN A 229 10.17 6.24 6.04
N LEU A 230 9.03 6.71 6.56
CA LEU A 230 8.72 6.61 7.98
C LEU A 230 8.70 5.15 8.45
N PHE A 231 8.16 4.24 7.64
CA PHE A 231 8.18 2.81 7.95
C PHE A 231 9.60 2.21 7.90
N ALA A 232 10.43 2.63 6.95
CA ALA A 232 11.83 2.21 6.89
C ALA A 232 12.62 2.68 8.12
N ASP A 233 12.39 3.91 8.60
CA ASP A 233 13.00 4.45 9.81
C ASP A 233 12.55 3.67 11.06
N LEU A 234 11.26 3.32 11.14
CA LEU A 234 10.72 2.43 12.16
C LEU A 234 11.42 1.07 12.15
N MET A 235 11.60 0.46 10.98
CA MET A 235 12.26 -0.85 10.85
C MET A 235 13.73 -0.77 11.30
N ALA A 236 14.45 0.28 10.90
CA ALA A 236 15.82 0.50 11.35
C ALA A 236 15.91 0.62 12.87
N ALA A 237 15.02 1.40 13.48
CA ALA A 237 14.94 1.58 14.92
C ALA A 237 14.55 0.28 15.66
N ALA A 238 13.76 -0.58 15.03
CA ALA A 238 13.40 -1.90 15.53
C ALA A 238 14.49 -2.98 15.34
N GLY A 239 15.64 -2.61 14.73
CA GLY A 239 16.72 -3.55 14.41
C GLY A 239 16.30 -4.59 13.36
N LEU A 240 15.53 -4.16 12.36
CA LEU A 240 15.08 -4.97 11.23
C LEU A 240 15.82 -4.58 9.94
N ASP A 241 15.84 -5.49 8.97
CA ASP A 241 16.34 -5.20 7.62
C ASP A 241 15.38 -4.22 6.92
N THR A 242 15.92 -3.12 6.40
CA THR A 242 15.14 -2.07 5.72
C THR A 242 15.13 -2.24 4.20
N THR A 243 15.80 -3.28 3.69
CA THR A 243 15.81 -3.59 2.26
C THR A 243 14.39 -3.81 1.76
N TYR A 244 14.04 -3.18 0.64
CA TYR A 244 12.74 -3.36 0.03
C TYR A 244 12.49 -4.84 -0.29
N LEU A 245 11.36 -5.38 0.17
CA LEU A 245 11.00 -6.81 0.13
C LEU A 245 11.99 -7.77 0.84
N GLY A 246 12.80 -7.27 1.77
CA GLY A 246 13.79 -8.07 2.51
C GLY A 246 13.19 -9.26 3.29
N TYR A 247 11.91 -9.18 3.67
CA TYR A 247 11.18 -10.22 4.40
C TYR A 247 10.25 -11.08 3.52
N LEU A 248 10.32 -10.96 2.19
CA LEU A 248 9.42 -11.67 1.27
C LEU A 248 9.53 -13.20 1.41
N SER A 249 10.70 -13.72 1.79
CA SER A 249 10.93 -15.16 1.94
C SER A 249 10.41 -15.73 3.26
N GLU A 250 10.25 -14.86 4.26
CA GLU A 250 9.99 -15.15 5.67
C GLU A 250 8.50 -15.09 6.01
N VAL A 251 7.71 -14.30 5.29
CA VAL A 251 6.27 -14.17 5.55
C VAL A 251 5.46 -15.36 5.02
N PRO A 252 4.27 -15.63 5.60
CA PRO A 252 3.35 -16.64 5.11
C PRO A 252 2.45 -16.08 3.98
N ALA A 253 1.56 -16.92 3.45
CA ALA A 253 0.71 -16.59 2.30
C ALA A 253 -0.26 -15.44 2.61
N GLU A 254 -0.73 -15.37 3.84
CA GLU A 254 -1.69 -14.39 4.34
C GLU A 254 -1.14 -12.96 4.21
N SER A 255 0.15 -12.75 4.47
CA SER A 255 0.78 -11.44 4.28
C SER A 255 0.88 -11.03 2.81
N LEU A 256 1.11 -12.00 1.92
CA LEU A 256 1.13 -11.75 0.48
C LEU A 256 -0.26 -11.44 -0.05
N ALA A 257 -1.28 -12.14 0.44
CA ALA A 257 -2.68 -11.97 0.03
C ALA A 257 -3.19 -10.54 0.26
N VAL A 258 -2.82 -9.91 1.39
CA VAL A 258 -3.14 -8.51 1.68
C VAL A 258 -2.66 -7.59 0.54
N VAL A 259 -1.39 -7.70 0.14
CA VAL A 259 -0.79 -6.84 -0.90
C VAL A 259 -1.27 -7.21 -2.31
N ASN A 260 -1.47 -8.50 -2.56
CA ASN A 260 -1.96 -9.01 -3.84
C ASN A 260 -3.38 -8.51 -4.12
N LEU A 261 -4.24 -8.44 -3.10
CA LEU A 261 -5.61 -7.92 -3.25
C LEU A 261 -5.59 -6.45 -3.69
N MET A 262 -4.78 -5.63 -3.04
CA MET A 262 -4.61 -4.20 -3.39
C MET A 262 -4.14 -4.03 -4.83
N SER A 263 -3.11 -4.79 -5.22
CA SER A 263 -2.54 -4.73 -6.58
C SER A 263 -3.54 -5.22 -7.63
N MET A 264 -4.30 -6.27 -7.34
CA MET A 264 -5.37 -6.77 -8.21
C MET A 264 -6.43 -5.69 -8.44
N PHE A 265 -6.93 -5.07 -7.37
CA PHE A 265 -7.95 -4.02 -7.48
C PHE A 265 -7.42 -2.79 -8.23
N GLY A 266 -6.19 -2.37 -7.91
CA GLY A 266 -5.53 -1.24 -8.57
C GLY A 266 -5.35 -1.45 -10.07
N LEU A 267 -4.82 -2.60 -10.50
CA LEU A 267 -4.48 -2.86 -11.90
C LEU A 267 -5.70 -3.17 -12.79
N HIS A 268 -6.85 -3.55 -12.22
CA HIS A 268 -8.04 -3.90 -12.99
C HIS A 268 -9.10 -2.80 -12.97
N ARG A 269 -9.29 -2.06 -14.09
CA ARG A 269 -10.34 -1.03 -14.20
C ARG A 269 -11.75 -1.54 -13.85
N ARG A 270 -12.03 -2.80 -14.14
CA ARG A 270 -13.31 -3.44 -13.80
C ARG A 270 -13.53 -3.58 -12.28
N LEU A 271 -12.48 -3.51 -11.46
CA LEU A 271 -12.51 -3.60 -10.01
C LEU A 271 -12.33 -2.23 -9.33
N ARG A 272 -12.54 -1.12 -10.05
CA ARG A 272 -12.31 0.23 -9.50
C ARG A 272 -13.20 0.57 -8.30
N GLY A 273 -14.44 0.08 -8.26
CA GLY A 273 -15.31 0.23 -7.08
C GLY A 273 -14.71 -0.51 -5.88
N ALA A 274 -14.25 -1.74 -6.08
CA ALA A 274 -13.57 -2.53 -5.06
C ALA A 274 -12.26 -1.88 -4.58
N ALA A 275 -11.50 -1.26 -5.48
CA ALA A 275 -10.30 -0.49 -5.11
C ALA A 275 -10.64 0.68 -4.17
N VAL A 276 -11.72 1.42 -4.46
CA VAL A 276 -12.19 2.53 -3.63
C VAL A 276 -12.75 2.03 -2.29
N GLY A 277 -13.49 0.92 -2.28
CA GLY A 277 -13.99 0.31 -1.05
C GLY A 277 -12.87 -0.18 -0.14
N HIS A 278 -11.88 -0.87 -0.70
CA HIS A 278 -10.69 -1.29 0.04
C HIS A 278 -9.92 -0.09 0.59
N PHE A 279 -9.71 0.95 -0.22
CA PHE A 279 -9.07 2.20 0.22
C PHE A 279 -9.85 2.81 1.39
N ALA A 280 -11.18 2.91 1.27
CA ALA A 280 -12.01 3.44 2.34
C ALA A 280 -11.94 2.63 3.64
N ALA A 281 -11.93 1.30 3.55
CA ALA A 281 -11.73 0.45 4.73
C ALA A 281 -10.36 0.65 5.37
N THR A 282 -9.29 0.81 4.57
CA THR A 282 -7.95 1.13 5.07
C THR A 282 -7.94 2.45 5.83
N GLU A 283 -8.48 3.52 5.24
CA GLU A 283 -8.49 4.86 5.82
C GLU A 283 -9.34 4.97 7.09
N VAL A 284 -10.49 4.28 7.15
CA VAL A 284 -11.37 4.32 8.34
C VAL A 284 -10.80 3.49 9.49
N THR A 285 -10.11 2.39 9.22
CA THR A 285 -9.60 1.48 10.27
C THR A 285 -8.17 1.80 10.72
N SER A 286 -7.39 2.51 9.91
CA SER A 286 -5.98 2.82 10.18
C SER A 286 -5.76 3.68 11.43
N PRO A 287 -6.47 4.80 11.65
CA PRO A 287 -6.22 5.65 12.81
C PRO A 287 -6.45 4.97 14.18
N PRO A 288 -7.58 4.27 14.43
CA PRO A 288 -7.75 3.56 15.69
C PRO A 288 -6.70 2.46 15.88
N GLY A 289 -6.39 1.70 14.82
CA GLY A 289 -5.34 0.67 14.84
C GLY A 289 -3.99 1.25 15.23
N SER A 290 -3.61 2.35 14.58
CA SER A 290 -2.36 3.08 14.82
C SER A 290 -2.27 3.63 16.23
N LYS A 291 -3.37 4.14 16.80
CA LYS A 291 -3.41 4.56 18.21
C LYS A 291 -3.07 3.42 19.16
N ARG A 292 -3.56 2.21 18.91
CA ARG A 292 -3.20 1.01 19.70
C ARG A 292 -1.73 0.64 19.52
N MET A 293 -1.20 0.76 18.30
CA MET A 293 0.22 0.51 18.03
C MET A 293 1.13 1.49 18.77
N VAL A 294 0.78 2.78 18.81
CA VAL A 294 1.50 3.78 19.62
C VAL A 294 1.49 3.39 21.10
N GLN A 295 0.33 3.03 21.66
CA GLN A 295 0.22 2.58 23.05
C GLN A 295 1.04 1.31 23.33
N ALA A 296 1.06 0.37 22.38
CA ALA A 296 1.87 -0.84 22.47
C ALA A 296 3.37 -0.51 22.53
N LEU A 297 3.82 0.39 21.66
CA LEU A 297 5.22 0.80 21.55
C LEU A 297 5.70 1.56 22.79
N GLU A 298 4.87 2.45 23.32
CA GLU A 298 5.13 3.15 24.58
C GLU A 298 5.27 2.16 25.75
N ARG A 299 4.34 1.19 25.86
CA ARG A 299 4.39 0.14 26.89
C ARG A 299 5.66 -0.71 26.79
N LEU A 300 6.09 -1.03 25.57
CA LEU A 300 7.28 -1.84 25.30
C LEU A 300 8.59 -1.06 25.45
N GLY A 301 8.54 0.26 25.67
CA GLY A 301 9.73 1.11 25.76
C GLY A 301 10.51 1.19 24.44
N ALA A 302 9.80 1.12 23.31
CA ALA A 302 10.40 1.17 21.98
C ALA A 302 11.03 2.55 21.70
N PRO A 303 12.02 2.64 20.79
CA PRO A 303 12.52 3.92 20.29
C PRO A 303 11.39 4.77 19.70
N GLU A 304 11.53 6.09 19.81
CA GLU A 304 10.53 7.07 19.35
C GLU A 304 10.24 6.94 17.85
N GLU A 305 11.26 6.62 17.07
CA GLU A 305 11.18 6.40 15.62
C GLU A 305 10.23 5.25 15.26
N CYS A 306 10.07 4.25 16.15
CA CYS A 306 9.09 3.18 15.93
C CYS A 306 7.64 3.68 16.02
N ALA A 307 7.37 4.73 16.79
CA ALA A 307 6.03 5.28 16.96
C ALA A 307 5.70 6.35 15.91
N ALA A 308 6.70 6.95 15.25
CA ALA A 308 6.51 8.06 14.32
C ALA A 308 5.56 7.73 13.17
N PHE A 309 5.75 6.57 12.51
CA PHE A 309 4.87 6.09 11.45
C PHE A 309 3.40 5.99 11.89
N TYR A 310 3.14 5.36 13.04
CA TYR A 310 1.78 5.20 13.55
C TYR A 310 1.19 6.52 14.05
N ARG A 311 2.01 7.44 14.58
CA ARG A 311 1.52 8.75 15.00
C ARG A 311 1.04 9.59 13.82
N GLU A 312 1.72 9.55 12.69
CA GLU A 312 1.27 10.23 11.47
C GLU A 312 -0.15 9.75 11.09
N HIS A 313 -0.39 8.43 11.13
CA HIS A 313 -1.71 7.85 10.86
C HIS A 313 -2.77 8.15 11.93
N VAL A 314 -2.37 8.51 13.16
CA VAL A 314 -3.29 9.03 14.19
C VAL A 314 -3.62 10.51 13.95
N GLU A 315 -2.72 11.29 13.35
CA GLU A 315 -2.96 12.71 13.07
C GLU A 315 -3.84 12.93 11.84
N ALA A 316 -3.76 12.01 10.86
CA ALA A 316 -4.61 11.97 9.66
C ALA A 316 -6.11 11.69 9.95
N ASP A 317 -6.40 11.10 11.12
CA ASP A 317 -7.66 10.46 11.58
C ASP A 317 -8.97 11.07 11.07
N ALA A 318 -9.52 12.07 11.76
CA ALA A 318 -10.89 12.52 11.51
C ALA A 318 -11.08 13.24 10.17
N VAL A 319 -10.00 13.76 9.58
CA VAL A 319 -10.08 14.50 8.30
C VAL A 319 -10.10 13.51 7.14
N HIS A 320 -9.19 12.54 7.12
CA HIS A 320 -9.15 11.55 6.05
C HIS A 320 -10.41 10.69 6.07
N GLU A 321 -10.85 10.22 7.24
CA GLU A 321 -12.10 9.46 7.37
C GLU A 321 -13.28 10.21 6.72
N GLN A 322 -13.51 11.47 7.10
CA GLN A 322 -14.66 12.24 6.62
C GLN A 322 -14.56 12.57 5.12
N VAL A 323 -13.36 12.88 4.63
CA VAL A 323 -13.09 13.15 3.20
C VAL A 323 -13.32 11.89 2.38
N VAL A 324 -12.82 10.74 2.84
CA VAL A 324 -12.95 9.46 2.15
C VAL A 324 -14.40 9.02 2.12
N ARG A 325 -15.09 9.10 3.26
CA ARG A 325 -16.51 8.74 3.36
C ARG A 325 -17.38 9.63 2.45
N THR A 326 -17.21 10.94 2.53
CA THR A 326 -18.14 11.89 1.89
C THR A 326 -17.74 12.19 0.46
N ASP A 327 -16.49 12.60 0.26
CA ASP A 327 -16.05 13.18 -1.01
C ASP A 327 -15.45 12.15 -1.95
N VAL A 328 -14.99 11.00 -1.45
CA VAL A 328 -14.52 9.88 -2.29
C VAL A 328 -15.65 8.89 -2.54
N VAL A 329 -16.11 8.19 -1.51
CA VAL A 329 -17.14 7.15 -1.62
C VAL A 329 -18.49 7.76 -1.96
N GLY A 330 -18.94 8.76 -1.19
CA GLY A 330 -20.22 9.43 -1.40
C GLY A 330 -20.36 10.04 -2.81
N ASP A 331 -19.36 10.78 -3.30
CA ASP A 331 -19.39 11.32 -4.68
C ASP A 331 -19.37 10.21 -5.73
N LEU A 332 -18.54 9.16 -5.54
CA LEU A 332 -18.47 8.05 -6.50
C LEU A 332 -19.81 7.36 -6.66
N VAL A 333 -20.44 6.92 -5.57
CA VAL A 333 -21.71 6.16 -5.62
C VAL A 333 -22.88 7.05 -6.03
N ALA A 334 -22.85 8.36 -5.73
CA ALA A 334 -23.87 9.29 -6.22
C ALA A 334 -23.82 9.47 -7.75
N ARG A 335 -22.62 9.41 -8.35
CA ARG A 335 -22.41 9.59 -9.80
C ARG A 335 -22.49 8.30 -10.59
N GLU A 336 -22.02 7.20 -10.00
CA GLU A 336 -21.97 5.86 -10.57
C GLU A 336 -22.61 4.84 -9.61
N PRO A 337 -23.96 4.85 -9.43
CA PRO A 337 -24.63 3.98 -8.45
C PRO A 337 -24.39 2.49 -8.67
N ASP A 338 -24.16 2.07 -9.92
CA ASP A 338 -23.85 0.67 -10.25
C ASP A 338 -22.55 0.16 -9.60
N LEU A 339 -21.70 1.05 -9.07
CA LEU A 339 -20.48 0.68 -8.35
C LEU A 339 -20.68 0.47 -6.85
N ASP A 340 -21.85 0.76 -6.28
CA ASP A 340 -22.05 0.69 -4.82
C ASP A 340 -21.78 -0.72 -4.26
N ALA A 341 -22.31 -1.75 -4.93
CA ALA A 341 -22.03 -3.15 -4.60
C ALA A 341 -20.55 -3.54 -4.78
N ASP A 342 -19.84 -2.95 -5.75
CA ASP A 342 -18.40 -3.17 -5.92
C ASP A 342 -17.60 -2.52 -4.77
N VAL A 343 -18.04 -1.36 -4.27
CA VAL A 343 -17.43 -0.70 -3.11
C VAL A 343 -17.64 -1.52 -1.85
N VAL A 344 -18.86 -2.02 -1.62
CA VAL A 344 -19.17 -2.97 -0.54
C VAL A 344 -18.27 -4.22 -0.63
N PHE A 345 -18.15 -4.80 -1.83
CA PHE A 345 -17.25 -5.93 -2.06
C PHE A 345 -15.79 -5.60 -1.70
N GLY A 346 -15.31 -4.41 -2.07
CA GLY A 346 -13.96 -3.95 -1.73
C GLY A 346 -13.72 -3.85 -0.23
N ILE A 347 -14.68 -3.30 0.52
CA ILE A 347 -14.63 -3.19 1.98
C ILE A 347 -14.54 -4.58 2.62
N ARG A 348 -15.47 -5.48 2.28
CA ARG A 348 -15.50 -6.83 2.87
C ARG A 348 -14.31 -7.68 2.43
N ALA A 349 -13.80 -7.48 1.22
CA ALA A 349 -12.61 -8.18 0.75
C ALA A 349 -11.35 -7.78 1.52
N PHE A 350 -11.23 -6.49 1.90
CA PHE A 350 -10.19 -6.03 2.81
C PHE A 350 -10.27 -6.75 4.16
N ASP A 351 -11.46 -6.81 4.77
CA ASP A 351 -11.66 -7.50 6.04
C ASP A 351 -11.27 -8.98 5.94
N VAL A 352 -11.67 -9.69 4.87
CA VAL A 352 -11.33 -11.11 4.67
C VAL A 352 -9.83 -11.37 4.70
N VAL A 353 -9.01 -10.55 4.02
CA VAL A 353 -7.55 -10.79 3.98
C VAL A 353 -6.87 -10.35 5.27
N GLU A 354 -7.35 -9.27 5.89
CA GLU A 354 -6.84 -8.80 7.19
C GLU A 354 -7.18 -9.77 8.33
N GLU A 355 -8.39 -10.34 8.35
CA GLU A 355 -8.81 -11.37 9.32
C GLU A 355 -7.97 -12.64 9.18
N ARG A 356 -7.70 -13.10 7.95
CA ARG A 356 -6.84 -14.27 7.73
C ARG A 356 -5.42 -14.03 8.27
N LEU A 357 -4.85 -12.86 8.03
CA LEU A 357 -3.56 -12.49 8.58
C LEU A 357 -3.62 -12.41 10.12
N ALA A 358 -4.65 -11.76 10.66
CA ALA A 358 -4.87 -11.64 12.09
C ALA A 358 -4.96 -13.02 12.78
N ASP A 359 -5.76 -13.93 12.22
CA ASP A 359 -5.92 -15.29 12.72
C ASP A 359 -4.59 -16.05 12.73
N HIS A 360 -3.81 -15.95 11.66
CA HIS A 360 -2.48 -16.57 11.59
C HIS A 360 -1.51 -16.03 12.65
N LEU A 361 -1.46 -14.70 12.82
CA LEU A 361 -0.64 -14.04 13.84
C LEU A 361 -1.05 -14.51 15.24
N MET A 362 -2.35 -14.41 15.55
CA MET A 362 -2.89 -14.72 16.86
C MET A 362 -2.77 -16.21 17.21
N ALA A 363 -2.98 -17.11 16.24
CA ALA A 363 -2.79 -18.54 16.43
C ALA A 363 -1.33 -18.90 16.71
N SER A 364 -0.39 -18.28 15.99
CA SER A 364 1.05 -18.51 16.16
C SER A 364 1.52 -18.02 17.53
N TRP A 365 1.16 -16.79 17.88
CA TRP A 365 1.54 -16.14 19.12
C TRP A 365 0.94 -16.81 20.35
N SER A 366 -0.34 -17.19 20.30
CA SER A 366 -1.00 -17.93 21.38
C SER A 366 -0.39 -19.32 21.60
N ALA A 367 0.18 -19.92 20.55
CA ALA A 367 0.92 -21.17 20.63
C ALA A 367 2.40 -21.00 21.03
N GLY A 368 2.86 -19.77 21.31
CA GLY A 368 4.25 -19.48 21.68
C GLY A 368 5.25 -19.73 20.55
N ARG A 369 4.83 -19.60 19.29
CA ARG A 369 5.67 -19.77 18.09
C ARG A 369 5.72 -18.47 17.28
N SER A 370 6.76 -18.34 16.47
CA SER A 370 6.86 -17.23 15.50
C SER A 370 5.72 -17.30 14.49
N SER A 371 5.17 -16.15 14.12
CA SER A 371 4.23 -16.04 13.01
C SER A 371 4.92 -15.99 11.64
N LEU A 372 6.25 -15.87 11.61
CA LEU A 372 7.02 -15.97 10.37
C LEU A 372 7.37 -17.44 10.09
N ARG A 373 7.63 -17.73 8.81
CA ARG A 373 8.13 -19.04 8.37
C ARG A 373 9.53 -19.33 8.89
N ARG A 374 10.30 -18.28 9.14
CA ARG A 374 11.60 -18.29 9.82
C ARG A 374 11.60 -17.21 10.88
N ALA A 375 11.86 -17.59 12.12
CA ALA A 375 11.95 -16.63 13.23
C ALA A 375 13.03 -15.59 12.94
N LEU A 376 12.78 -14.36 13.41
CA LEU A 376 13.78 -13.30 13.39
C LEU A 376 14.95 -13.66 14.32
N ASP A 377 16.15 -13.30 13.90
CA ASP A 377 17.37 -13.43 14.72
C ASP A 377 17.37 -12.46 15.92
#